data_AF-A0A957WSJ4-F1
#
_entry.id   AF-A0A957WSJ4-F1
#
_cell.length_a   1.000
_cell.length_b   1.000
_cell.length_c   1.000
_cell.angle_alpha   90.00
_cell.angle_beta   90.00
_cell.angle_gamma   90.00
#
_symmetry.space_group_name_H-M   'P 1'
#
loop_
_entity.id
_entity.type
_entity.pdbx_description
1 polymer ?
#
loop_
_entity_poly.entity_id
_entity_poly.type
_entity_poly.pdbx_seq_one_letter_code
_entity_poly.pdbx_strand_id
1 'polypeptide(L)' 'MDIFLHPFEFEFFRNGTIVAVIVGGICGLIGVYIVLRGMSYIGHGLSHAIFGGAVVAFVMSWNFYLGAGLWG' A
#
# COMPACT_ATOMS: atom_id res chain seq x y z
N MET A 1 -20.43 4.16 -27.30
CA MET A 1 -20.02 3.30 -26.15
C MET A 1 -18.68 3.77 -25.56
N ASP A 2 -18.24 4.99 -25.91
CA ASP A 2 -16.85 5.45 -25.80
C ASP A 2 -16.61 6.32 -24.55
N ILE A 3 -17.70 6.77 -23.91
CA ILE A 3 -17.68 7.53 -22.66
C ILE A 3 -17.07 6.74 -21.49
N PHE A 4 -17.23 5.41 -21.48
CA PHE A 4 -16.70 4.55 -20.41
C PHE A 4 -15.19 4.25 -20.56
N LEU A 5 -14.65 4.35 -21.78
CA LEU A 5 -13.24 4.07 -22.07
C LEU A 5 -12.37 5.33 -22.09
N HIS A 6 -12.99 6.51 -22.22
CA HIS A 6 -12.34 7.82 -22.11
C HIS A 6 -11.46 8.01 -20.85
N PRO A 7 -11.86 7.57 -19.63
CA PRO A 7 -10.99 7.68 -18.46
C PRO A 7 -9.73 6.80 -18.54
N PHE A 8 -9.74 5.69 -19.30
CA PHE A 8 -8.58 4.80 -19.43
C PHE A 8 -7.48 5.33 -20.36
N GLU A 9 -7.75 6.38 -21.14
CA GLU A 9 -6.72 7.05 -21.94
C GLU A 9 -5.76 7.86 -21.07
N PHE A 10 -6.20 8.31 -19.89
CA PHE A 10 -5.33 8.98 -18.94
C PHE A 10 -4.34 8.00 -18.32
N GLU A 11 -3.06 8.30 -18.48
CA GLU A 11 -1.98 7.47 -17.94
C GLU A 11 -2.09 7.27 -16.42
N PHE A 12 -2.56 8.30 -15.71
CA PHE A 12 -2.89 8.23 -14.28
C PHE A 12 -3.92 7.16 -13.96
N PHE A 13 -5.00 7.08 -14.74
CA PHE A 13 -6.08 6.12 -14.49
C PHE A 13 -5.62 4.69 -14.81
N ARG A 14 -4.84 4.51 -15.87
CA ARG A 14 -4.26 3.21 -16.23
C ARG A 14 -3.30 2.71 -15.14
N ASN A 15 -2.35 3.55 -14.72
CA ASN A 15 -1.39 3.21 -13.67
C ASN A 15 -2.09 3.01 -12.32
N GLY A 16 -3.04 3.89 -11.97
CA GLY A 16 -3.82 3.80 -10.75
C GLY A 16 -4.63 2.51 -10.65
N THR A 17 -5.26 2.10 -11.75
CA THR A 17 -6.02 0.83 -11.79
C THR A 17 -5.11 -0.38 -11.62
N ILE A 18 -3.94 -0.40 -12.29
CA ILE A 18 -2.95 -1.48 -12.15
C ILE A 18 -2.47 -1.59 -10.70
N VAL A 19 -2.09 -0.47 -10.09
CA VAL A 19 -1.61 -0.44 -8.70
C VAL A 19 -2.73 -0.85 -7.74
N ALA A 20 -3.96 -0.36 -7.93
CA ALA A 20 -5.10 -0.70 -7.08
C ALA A 20 -5.43 -2.21 -7.11
N VAL A 21 -5.36 -2.85 -8.29
CA VAL A 21 -5.57 -4.30 -8.42
C VAL A 21 -4.49 -5.08 -7.68
N ILE A 22 -3.21 -4.71 -7.86
CA ILE A 22 -2.08 -5.39 -7.22
C ILE A 22 -2.16 -5.22 -5.69
N VAL A 23 -2.31 -3.99 -5.21
CA VAL A 23 -2.38 -3.67 -3.77
C VAL A 23 -3.62 -4.30 -3.13
N GLY A 24 -4.77 -4.24 -3.80
CA GLY A 24 -6.01 -4.87 -3.33
C GLY A 24 -5.88 -6.38 -3.18
N GLY A 25 -5.28 -7.06 -4.16
CA GLY A 25 -5.01 -8.49 -4.09
C GLY A 25 -4.12 -8.88 -2.92
N ILE A 26 -3.00 -8.15 -2.73
CA ILE A 26 -2.06 -8.39 -1.63
C ILE A 26 -2.72 -8.11 -0.27
N CYS A 27 -3.43 -6.99 -0.15
CA CYS A 27 -4.12 -6.61 1.10
C CYS A 27 -5.20 -7.62 1.49
N GLY A 28 -5.98 -8.13 0.53
CA GLY A 28 -6.97 -9.18 0.76
C GLY A 28 -6.35 -10.47 1.27
N LEU A 29 -5.26 -10.93 0.65
CA LEU A 29 -4.54 -12.15 1.07
C LEU A 29 -3.97 -12.02 2.49
N ILE A 30 -3.28 -10.90 2.77
CA ILE A 30 -2.69 -10.64 4.09
C ILE A 30 -3.78 -10.49 5.15
N GLY A 31 -4.88 -9.80 4.85
CA GLY A 31 -6.00 -9.62 5.77
C GLY A 31 -6.61 -10.95 6.20
N VAL A 32 -6.89 -11.85 5.25
CA VAL A 32 -7.42 -13.19 5.56
C VAL A 32 -6.43 -13.98 6.41
N TYR A 33 -5.14 -13.94 6.09
CA TYR A 33 -4.09 -14.60 6.86
C TYR A 33 -4.01 -14.08 8.32
N ILE A 34 -4.06 -12.76 8.51
CA ILE A 34 -4.00 -12.13 9.84
C ILE A 34 -5.23 -12.51 10.68
N VAL A 35 -6.43 -12.50 10.09
CA VAL A 35 -7.68 -12.85 10.77
C VAL A 35 -7.69 -14.30 11.21
N LEU A 36 -7.31 -15.24 10.32
CA LEU A 36 -7.24 -16.68 10.63
C LEU A 36 -6.26 -16.99 11.77
N ARG A 37 -5.17 -16.22 11.88
CA ARG A 37 -4.14 -16.40 12.92
C ARG A 37 -4.48 -15.67 14.23
N GLY A 38 -5.64 -15.00 14.32
CA GLY A 38 -6.02 -14.23 15.51
C GLY A 38 -5.11 -13.03 15.79
N MET A 39 -4.27 -12.62 14.83
CA MET A 39 -3.27 -11.57 15.01
C MET A 39 -3.78 -10.20 14.55
N SER A 40 -5.08 -9.91 14.72
CA SER A 40 -5.71 -8.69 14.21
C SER A 40 -5.05 -7.38 14.70
N TYR A 41 -4.37 -7.42 15.85
CA TYR A 41 -3.62 -6.28 16.39
C TYR A 41 -2.37 -5.89 15.60
N ILE A 42 -1.83 -6.79 14.77
CA ILE A 42 -0.63 -6.52 13.97
C ILE A 42 -0.85 -5.33 13.03
N GLY A 43 -2.03 -5.22 12.40
CA GLY A 43 -2.32 -4.11 11.49
C GLY A 43 -2.27 -2.73 12.17
N HIS A 44 -2.73 -2.64 13.42
CA HIS A 44 -2.70 -1.40 14.19
C HIS A 44 -1.27 -1.01 14.59
N GLY A 45 -0.47 -1.98 15.06
CA GLY A 45 0.93 -1.74 15.40
C GLY A 45 1.78 -1.39 14.18
N LEU A 46 1.58 -2.11 13.08
CA LEU A 46 2.28 -1.89 11.82
C LEU A 46 2.01 -0.49 11.26
N SER A 47 0.76 0.00 11.32
CA SER A 47 0.41 1.35 10.83
C SER A 47 1.14 2.45 11.60
N HIS A 48 1.30 2.29 12.91
CA HIS A 48 2.05 3.24 13.74
C HIS A 48 3.56 3.18 13.50
N ALA A 49 4.13 1.99 13.26
CA ALA A 49 5.56 1.81 13.00
C ALA A 49 5.96 2.33 11.62
N ILE A 50 5.21 1.97 10.56
CA ILE A 50 5.51 2.36 9.17
C ILE A 50 5.47 3.88 9.01
N PHE A 51 4.48 4.57 9.61
CA PHE A 51 4.38 6.02 9.50
C PHE A 51 5.61 6.74 10.08
N GLY A 52 6.12 6.26 11.22
CA GLY A 52 7.35 6.78 11.81
C GLY A 52 8.58 6.54 10.93
N GLY A 53 8.77 5.30 10.46
CA GLY A 53 9.89 4.93 9.58
C GLY A 53 9.92 5.70 8.27
N ALA A 54 8.75 5.92 7.67
CA ALA A 54 8.55 6.76 6.49
C ALA A 54 9.03 8.21 6.68
N VAL A 55 8.65 8.84 7.80
CA VAL A 55 9.05 10.23 8.11
C VAL A 55 10.55 10.32 8.38
N VAL A 56 11.12 9.37 9.12
CA VAL A 56 12.57 9.32 9.39
C VAL A 56 13.36 9.16 8.08
N ALA A 57 12.91 8.29 7.18
CA ALA A 57 13.53 8.07 5.87
C ALA A 57 13.50 9.33 5.00
N PHE A 58 12.37 10.05 5.03
CA PHE A 58 12.19 11.31 4.31
C PHE A 58 13.17 12.38 4.81
N VAL A 59 13.30 12.57 6.13
CA VAL A 59 14.24 13.54 6.72
C VAL A 59 15.69 13.18 6.39
N MET A 60 16.02 11.88 6.38
CA MET A 60 17.38 11.41 6.10
C MET A 60 17.73 11.39 4.59
N SER A 61 16.82 11.88 3.72
CA SER A 61 16.96 11.83 2.25
C SER A 61 17.21 10.43 1.69
N TRP A 62 16.80 9.39 2.42
CA TRP A 62 16.84 8.01 1.96
C TRP A 62 15.58 7.70 1.15
N ASN A 63 15.64 6.66 0.32
CA ASN A 63 14.46 6.09 -0.33
C ASN A 63 13.36 5.75 0.70
N PHE A 64 12.23 6.43 0.57
CA PHE A 64 11.06 6.32 1.44
C PHE A 64 10.56 4.88 1.58
N TYR A 65 10.52 4.12 0.49
CA TYR A 65 10.02 2.74 0.50
C TYR A 65 10.89 1.81 1.35
N LEU A 66 12.20 2.04 1.33
CA LEU A 66 13.16 1.26 2.12
C LEU A 66 13.04 1.58 3.61
N GLY A 67 12.94 2.86 3.98
CA GLY A 67 12.82 3.22 5.38
C GLY A 67 11.43 2.96 5.98
N ALA A 68 10.37 3.01 5.17
CA ALA A 68 9.04 2.58 5.60
C ALA A 68 8.97 1.06 5.82
N GLY A 69 9.55 0.26 4.92
CA GLY A 69 9.49 -1.21 4.97
C GLY A 69 10.50 -1.88 5.92
N LEU A 70 11.63 -1.25 6.23
CA LEU A 70 12.59 -1.78 7.21
C LEU A 70 12.16 -1.54 8.66
N TRP A 71 11.32 -0.52 8.88
CA TRP A 71 10.93 -0.10 10.23
C TRP A 71 9.65 -0.78 10.74
N GLY A 72 8.83 -1.35 9.86
CA GLY A 72 7.57 -2.01 10.18
C GLY A 72 7.29 -3.22 9.31
#